data_AF-A0A9J6FCA4-F1
#
_entry.id   AF-A0A9J6FCA4-F1
#
_cell.length_a   1.000
_cell.length_b   1.000
_cell.length_c   1.000
_cell.angle_alpha   90.00
_cell.angle_beta   90.00
_cell.angle_gamma   90.00
#
_symmetry.space_group_name_H-M   'P 1'
#
loop_
_entity.id
_entity.type
_entity.pdbx_description
1 polymer ?
#
loop_
_entity_poly.entity_id
_entity_poly.type
_entity_poly.pdbx_seq_one_letter_code
_entity_poly.pdbx_strand_id
1 'polypeptide(L)'
;MRRYHATRQNNAFKCAHSKFKFDFVDRHYGVSCEVCDCVLFDNNVSKIGNVKDSDGKEAALGLLVENFPQRASNVKEFVVCGMCKESLVNGVMPNTRPSSATYTRGARLISLA
;
A
#
# COMPACT_ATOMS: atom_id res chain seq x y z
N MET A 1 -30.22 -26.14 -1.18
CA MET A 1 -30.38 -24.70 -0.87
C MET A 1 -29.81 -24.42 0.52
N ARG A 2 -28.70 -23.69 0.64
CA ARG A 2 -28.11 -23.32 1.94
C ARG A 2 -28.55 -21.89 2.29
N ARG A 3 -29.29 -21.74 3.39
CA ARG A 3 -29.70 -20.44 3.96
C ARG A 3 -28.54 -19.91 4.80
N TYR A 4 -27.99 -18.77 4.42
CA TYR A 4 -27.00 -18.05 5.23
C TYR A 4 -27.71 -17.12 6.22
N HIS A 5 -27.51 -17.38 7.52
CA HIS A 5 -27.92 -16.49 8.60
C HIS A 5 -26.94 -15.32 8.72
N ALA A 6 -27.23 -14.21 8.04
CA ALA A 6 -26.53 -12.94 8.27
C ALA A 6 -27.05 -12.31 9.56
N THR A 7 -26.45 -12.65 10.69
CA THR A 7 -26.79 -12.01 11.98
C THR A 7 -25.54 -11.47 12.66
N ARG A 8 -25.62 -10.16 12.97
CA ARG A 8 -24.78 -9.36 13.87
C ARG A 8 -23.38 -8.99 13.39
N GLN A 9 -23.30 -7.91 12.61
CA GLN A 9 -22.23 -6.90 12.66
C GLN A 9 -22.72 -5.64 11.94
N ASN A 10 -23.64 -4.87 12.53
CA ASN A 10 -24.36 -3.85 11.76
C ASN A 10 -24.68 -2.56 12.52
N ASN A 11 -23.68 -1.97 13.18
CA ASN A 11 -23.81 -0.59 13.68
C ASN A 11 -22.66 0.36 13.31
N ALA A 12 -21.47 -0.12 12.90
CA ALA A 12 -20.36 0.76 12.50
C ALA A 12 -20.51 1.34 11.07
N PHE A 13 -21.40 0.78 10.24
CA PHE A 13 -21.48 1.11 8.82
C PHE A 13 -22.90 1.50 8.36
N LYS A 14 -23.78 1.97 9.27
CA LYS A 14 -25.17 2.27 8.92
C LYS A 14 -25.34 3.37 7.86
N CYS A 15 -24.34 4.23 7.68
CA CYS A 15 -24.36 5.32 6.70
C CYS A 15 -23.45 5.08 5.48
N ALA A 16 -22.75 3.95 5.40
CA ALA A 16 -21.92 3.64 4.23
C ALA A 16 -22.81 3.06 3.12
N HIS A 17 -22.71 3.66 1.92
CA HIS A 17 -23.45 3.21 0.73
C HIS A 17 -23.23 1.70 0.53
N SER A 18 -24.28 0.95 0.17
CA SER A 18 -24.21 -0.51 -0.02
C SER A 18 -23.08 -0.94 -0.96
N LYS A 19 -22.79 -0.11 -1.96
CA LYS A 19 -21.62 -0.22 -2.86
C LYS A 19 -20.27 -0.20 -2.12
N PHE A 20 -20.09 0.70 -1.14
CA PHE A 20 -18.87 0.74 -0.32
C PHE A 20 -18.70 -0.53 0.51
N LYS A 21 -19.78 -1.05 1.11
CA LYS A 21 -19.74 -2.32 1.85
C LYS A 21 -19.39 -3.50 0.94
N PHE A 22 -19.97 -3.51 -0.27
CA PHE A 22 -19.70 -4.54 -1.27
C PHE A 22 -18.26 -4.45 -1.78
N ASP A 23 -17.81 -3.26 -2.19
CA ASP A 23 -16.42 -3.03 -2.58
C ASP A 23 -15.45 -3.34 -1.42
N PHE A 24 -15.89 -3.22 -0.16
CA PHE A 24 -15.09 -3.55 1.01
C PHE A 24 -15.00 -5.04 1.34
N VAL A 25 -16.08 -5.80 1.11
CA VAL A 25 -16.08 -7.23 1.43
C VAL A 25 -15.60 -8.07 0.25
N ASP A 26 -15.80 -7.60 -0.99
CA ASP A 26 -15.66 -8.39 -2.21
C ASP A 26 -14.40 -8.06 -3.03
N ARG A 27 -13.81 -6.86 -2.87
CA ARG A 27 -12.50 -6.57 -3.45
C ARG A 27 -11.41 -6.96 -2.48
N HIS A 28 -10.47 -7.79 -2.93
CA HIS A 28 -9.19 -7.95 -2.27
C HIS A 28 -8.53 -6.57 -2.17
N TYR A 29 -8.64 -5.95 -1.01
CA TYR A 29 -7.92 -4.73 -0.73
C TYR A 29 -6.43 -4.96 -0.86
N GLY A 30 -5.78 -4.02 -1.54
CA GLY A 30 -4.56 -3.50 -0.98
C GLY A 30 -3.34 -3.87 -1.77
N VAL A 31 -3.23 -3.29 -2.98
CA VAL A 31 -1.90 -3.02 -3.48
C VAL A 31 -1.28 -1.98 -2.54
N SER A 32 -0.23 -2.37 -1.85
CA SER A 32 0.56 -1.46 -1.01
C SER A 32 1.49 -0.63 -1.88
N CYS A 33 1.62 0.65 -1.55
CA CYS A 33 2.71 1.46 -2.08
C CYS A 33 4.04 0.89 -1.58
N GLU A 34 4.94 0.53 -2.48
CA GLU A 34 6.24 -0.07 -2.14
C GLU A 34 7.25 0.96 -1.61
N VAL A 35 6.88 2.25 -1.61
CA VAL A 35 7.69 3.33 -1.04
C VAL A 35 7.24 3.65 0.37
N CYS A 36 5.96 3.92 0.59
CA CYS A 36 5.45 4.38 1.89
C CYS A 36 4.64 3.34 2.67
N ASP A 37 4.54 2.10 2.18
CA ASP A 37 3.75 0.99 2.74
C ASP A 37 2.24 1.26 2.91
N CYS A 38 1.75 2.40 2.42
CA CYS A 38 0.32 2.72 2.50
C CYS A 38 -0.50 1.73 1.66
N VAL A 39 -1.47 1.10 2.32
CA VAL A 39 -2.45 0.23 1.67
C VAL A 39 -3.48 1.10 0.96
N LEU A 40 -3.63 0.87 -0.35
CA LEU A 40 -4.48 1.69 -1.21
C LEU A 40 -5.40 0.80 -2.04
N PHE A 41 -6.45 1.42 -2.56
CA PHE A 41 -7.24 0.82 -3.63
C PHE A 41 -6.41 0.73 -4.91
N ASP A 42 -6.61 -0.31 -5.71
CA ASP A 42 -5.85 -0.58 -6.94
C ASP A 42 -5.86 0.60 -7.93
N ASN A 43 -6.93 1.40 -7.94
CA ASN A 43 -7.04 2.58 -8.78
C ASN A 43 -6.12 3.75 -8.37
N ASN A 44 -5.54 3.70 -7.17
CA ASN A 44 -4.76 4.80 -6.59
C ASN A 44 -3.23 4.54 -6.64
N VAL A 45 -2.82 3.44 -7.27
CA VAL A 45 -1.41 3.08 -7.44
C VAL A 45 -1.04 3.01 -8.92
N SER A 46 0.24 3.19 -9.21
CA SER A 46 0.77 3.15 -10.58
C SER A 46 2.17 2.56 -10.57
N LYS A 47 2.51 1.81 -11.62
CA LYS A 47 3.89 1.38 -11.84
C LYS A 47 4.74 2.58 -12.27
N ILE A 48 5.90 2.78 -11.64
CA ILE A 48 6.79 3.90 -11.98
C ILE A 48 7.28 3.83 -13.45
N GLY A 49 7.40 2.62 -14.01
CA GLY A 49 7.73 2.43 -15.42
C GLY A 49 6.69 3.01 -16.40
N ASN A 50 5.45 3.20 -15.97
CA ASN A 50 4.35 3.72 -16.79
C ASN A 50 4.25 5.26 -16.76
N VAL A 51 5.16 5.96 -16.06
CA VAL A 51 5.24 7.42 -16.09
C VAL A 51 5.63 7.88 -17.50
N LYS A 52 4.85 8.82 -18.05
CA LYS A 52 5.03 9.34 -19.42
C LYS A 52 6.15 10.37 -19.52
N ASP A 53 6.36 11.13 -18.45
CA ASP A 53 7.44 12.10 -18.33
C ASP A 53 8.78 11.38 -18.26
N SER A 54 9.64 11.53 -19.28
CA SER A 54 10.91 10.79 -19.39
C SER A 54 11.91 11.21 -18.34
N ASP A 55 12.05 12.52 -18.12
CA ASP A 55 13.11 13.09 -17.30
C ASP A 55 12.80 12.85 -15.82
N GLY A 56 11.56 13.14 -15.41
CA GLY A 56 11.09 12.83 -14.07
C GLY A 56 11.03 11.32 -13.78
N LYS A 57 10.79 10.48 -14.80
CA LYS A 57 10.88 9.03 -14.65
C LYS A 57 12.31 8.56 -14.42
N GLU A 58 13.30 9.06 -15.15
CA GLU A 58 14.70 8.66 -14.96
C GLU A 58 15.21 9.07 -13.57
N ALA A 59 14.90 10.30 -13.14
CA ALA A 59 15.18 10.77 -11.79
C ALA A 59 14.54 9.87 -10.71
N ALA A 60 13.26 9.54 -10.88
CA ALA A 60 12.53 8.65 -9.98
C ALA A 60 13.15 7.23 -9.91
N LEU A 61 13.53 6.66 -11.05
CA LEU A 61 14.17 5.34 -11.10
C LEU A 61 15.53 5.38 -10.39
N GLY A 62 16.33 6.43 -10.59
CA GLY A 62 17.61 6.62 -9.90
C GLY A 62 17.46 6.62 -8.38
N LEU A 63 16.50 7.40 -7.86
CA LEU A 63 16.20 7.45 -6.43
C LEU A 63 15.75 6.10 -5.88
N LEU A 64 14.93 5.35 -6.63
CA LEU A 64 14.47 4.03 -6.21
C LEU A 64 15.61 3.00 -6.21
N VAL A 65 16.54 3.06 -7.16
CA VAL A 65 17.73 2.18 -7.16
C VAL A 65 18.62 2.48 -5.96
N GLU A 66 18.83 3.76 -5.64
CA GLU A 66 19.64 4.19 -4.50
C GLU A 66 19.04 3.76 -3.15
N ASN A 67 17.72 3.94 -2.98
CA ASN A 67 17.02 3.65 -1.72
C ASN A 67 16.60 2.18 -1.57
N PHE A 68 16.45 1.44 -2.68
CA PHE A 68 16.04 0.03 -2.68
C PHE A 68 16.95 -0.83 -3.59
N PRO A 69 18.25 -0.94 -3.27
CA PRO A 69 19.22 -1.65 -4.11
C PRO A 69 18.86 -3.12 -4.37
N GLN A 70 18.18 -3.76 -3.42
CA GLN A 70 17.68 -5.14 -3.52
C GLN A 70 16.68 -5.36 -4.67
N ARG A 71 16.10 -4.29 -5.23
CA ARG A 71 15.14 -4.35 -6.35
C ARG A 71 15.60 -3.58 -7.58
N ALA A 72 16.88 -3.23 -7.68
CA ALA A 72 17.42 -2.47 -8.80
C ALA A 72 17.11 -3.10 -10.18
N SER A 73 17.10 -4.43 -10.28
CA SER A 73 16.79 -5.14 -11.53
C SER A 73 15.34 -4.96 -12.01
N ASN A 74 14.41 -4.74 -11.07
CA ASN A 74 12.97 -4.67 -11.34
C ASN A 74 12.39 -3.29 -10.99
N VAL A 75 13.22 -2.25 -11.00
CA VAL A 75 12.85 -0.94 -10.46
C VAL A 75 11.68 -0.29 -11.23
N LYS A 76 11.51 -0.64 -12.51
CA LYS A 76 10.37 -0.19 -13.35
C LYS A 76 9.02 -0.75 -12.91
N GLU A 77 9.03 -1.86 -12.18
CA GLU A 77 7.83 -2.51 -11.68
C GLU A 77 7.34 -1.94 -10.35
N PHE A 78 8.09 -0.97 -9.77
CA PHE A 78 7.73 -0.39 -8.48
C PHE A 78 6.32 0.16 -8.49
N VAL A 79 5.51 -0.33 -7.56
CA VAL A 79 4.13 0.14 -7.41
C VAL A 79 4.10 1.26 -6.39
N VAL A 80 3.79 2.46 -6.87
CA VAL A 80 3.80 3.69 -6.07
C VAL A 80 2.42 4.33 -6.04
N CYS A 81 2.09 4.93 -4.91
CA CYS A 81 0.88 5.76 -4.80
C CYS A 81 1.06 7.10 -5.53
N GLY A 82 -0.04 7.81 -5.79
CA GLY A 82 0.00 9.12 -6.43
C GLY A 82 0.95 10.12 -5.75
N MET A 83 0.94 10.19 -4.41
CA MET A 83 1.81 11.11 -3.66
C MET A 83 3.30 10.76 -3.79
N CYS A 84 3.65 9.48 -3.65
CA CYS A 84 5.03 9.03 -3.81
C CYS A 84 5.50 9.18 -5.25
N LYS A 85 4.64 8.90 -6.23
CA LYS A 85 4.92 9.15 -7.65
C LYS A 85 5.29 10.61 -7.90
N GLU A 86 4.46 11.56 -7.46
CA GLU A 86 4.72 12.98 -7.66
C GLU A 86 6.03 13.41 -6.98
N SER A 87 6.27 12.95 -5.76
CA SER A 87 7.50 13.27 -5.04
C SER A 87 8.74 12.73 -5.77
N LEU A 88 8.71 11.46 -6.20
CA LEU A 88 9.81 10.81 -6.91
C LEU A 88 10.09 11.46 -8.28
N VAL A 89 9.03 11.80 -9.02
CA VAL A 89 9.14 12.50 -10.32
C VAL A 89 9.76 13.89 -10.15
N ASN A 90 9.51 14.54 -9.01
CA ASN A 90 10.15 15.81 -8.64
C ASN A 90 11.56 15.63 -8.05
N GLY A 91 12.13 14.42 -8.06
CA GLY A 91 13.47 14.16 -7.53
C GLY A 91 13.54 14.14 -6.00
N VAL A 92 12.42 13.96 -5.31
CA VAL A 92 12.36 13.94 -3.84
C VAL A 92 11.93 12.57 -3.36
N MET A 93 12.76 11.94 -2.53
CA MET A 93 12.36 10.72 -1.83
C MET A 93 11.32 11.08 -0.76
N PRO A 94 10.11 10.51 -0.78
CA PRO A 94 9.14 10.77 0.28
C PRO A 94 9.74 10.35 1.62
N ASN A 95 9.62 11.19 2.65
CA ASN A 95 9.95 10.80 4.01
C ASN A 95 8.97 9.70 4.44
N THR A 96 9.37 8.46 4.20
CA THR A 96 8.73 7.29 4.76
C THR A 96 8.88 7.43 6.26
N ARG A 97 7.77 7.65 6.98
CA ARG A 97 7.80 7.36 8.40
C ARG A 97 8.26 5.91 8.54
N PRO A 98 9.19 5.58 9.45
CA PRO A 98 9.51 4.19 9.69
C PRO A 98 8.19 3.50 10.04
N SER A 99 7.78 2.53 9.22
CA SER A 99 6.86 1.51 9.67
C SER A 99 7.61 0.67 10.70
N SER A 100 7.86 1.25 11.89
CA SER A 100 8.00 0.48 13.12
C SER A 100 6.64 -0.09 13.51
N ALA A 101 6.03 -0.82 12.57
CA ALA A 101 5.24 -1.98 12.94
C ALA A 101 6.26 -3.05 13.32
N THR A 102 6.87 -2.88 14.50
CA THR A 102 7.40 -3.97 15.29
C THR A 102 6.23 -4.93 15.45
N TYR A 103 6.14 -5.91 14.55
CA TYR A 103 5.28 -7.06 14.73
C TYR A 103 5.89 -7.81 15.92
N THR A 104 5.46 -7.48 17.14
CA THR A 104 5.68 -8.29 18.33
C THR A 104 4.91 -9.58 18.13
N ARG A 105 5.49 -10.48 17.34
CA ARG A 105 5.08 -11.87 17.26
C ARG A 105 5.47 -12.52 18.58
N GLY A 106 4.54 -12.53 19.52
CA GLY A 106 4.60 -13.37 20.72
C GLY A 106 5.15 -12.69 21.97
N ALA A 107 4.42 -11.74 22.54
CA ALA A 107 4.50 -11.51 23.98
C ALA A 107 3.53 -12.48 24.70
N ARG A 108 3.94 -13.74 24.88
CA ARG A 108 3.51 -14.52 26.05
C ARG A 108 4.59 -14.34 27.10
N LEU A 109 4.44 -13.31 27.92
CA LEU A 109 5.06 -13.28 29.24
C LEU A 109 4.43 -14.40 30.05
N ILE A 110 5.12 -15.53 30.19
CA ILE A 110 4.97 -16.39 31.34
C ILE A 110 6.30 -16.29 32.08
N SER A 111 6.35 -15.40 33.05
CA SER A 111 7.34 -15.46 34.12
C SER A 111 7.03 -16.68 34.97
N LEU A 112 7.93 -17.64 35.02
CA LEU A 112 8.04 -18.57 36.14
C LEU A 112 9.53 -18.68 36.47
N ALA A 113 9.86 -18.07 37.60
CA ALA A 113 11.03 -18.43 38.41
C ALA A 113 10.80 -19.81 39.04
#